data_AF-A0A0R2RU97-F1
#
_entry.id   AF-A0A0R2RU97-F1
#
_cell.length_a   1.000
_cell.length_b   1.000
_cell.length_c   1.000
_cell.angle_alpha   90.00
_cell.angle_beta   90.00
_cell.angle_gamma   90.00
#
_symmetry.space_group_name_H-M   'P 1'
#
loop_
_entity.id
_entity.type
_entity.pdbx_description
1 polymer ?
#
loop_
_entity_poly.entity_id
_entity_poly.type
_entity_poly.pdbx_seq_one_letter_code
_entity_poly.pdbx_strand_id
1 'polypeptide(L)' 'MVYATDKIENLECFLNSNGWDGTHYKTGNDLAMGLYIYEVYFQDFEGWKHQEQGHLFIVR' A
#
# COMPACT_ATOMS: atom_id res chain seq x y z
N MET A 1 2.36 -5.59 -10.76
CA MET A 1 2.47 -4.58 -9.69
C MET A 1 1.48 -3.48 -10.00
N VAL A 2 0.48 -3.26 -9.14
CA VAL A 2 -0.61 -2.30 -9.38
C VAL A 2 -0.40 -0.97 -8.66
N TYR A 3 0.38 -1.00 -7.59
CA TYR A 3 0.79 0.14 -6.79
C TYR A 3 2.14 -0.17 -6.13
N ALA A 4 2.97 0.84 -5.91
CA ALA A 4 4.20 0.77 -5.14
C ALA A 4 4.61 2.16 -4.68
N THR A 5 5.16 2.26 -3.47
CA THR A 5 5.72 3.50 -2.94
C THR A 5 6.82 3.19 -1.93
N ASP A 6 7.81 4.07 -1.85
CA ASP A 6 8.86 4.10 -0.82
C ASP A 6 8.63 5.22 0.21
N LYS A 7 7.56 6.00 0.05
CA LYS A 7 7.17 7.07 0.96
C LYS A 7 6.09 6.58 1.90
N ILE A 8 6.40 6.53 3.19
CA ILE A 8 5.46 6.05 4.21
C ILE A 8 4.20 6.93 4.28
N GLU A 9 4.31 8.22 4.01
CA GLU A 9 3.17 9.15 4.01
C GLU A 9 2.09 8.78 2.98
N ASN A 10 2.44 8.01 1.95
CA ASN A 10 1.50 7.55 0.93
C ASN A 10 0.74 6.27 1.32
N LEU A 11 1.14 5.61 2.40
CA LEU A 11 0.46 4.44 2.97
C LEU A 11 -0.32 4.79 4.25
N GLU A 12 0.09 5.84 4.94
CA GLU A 12 -0.54 6.31 6.16
C GLU A 12 -1.90 6.95 5.89
N CYS A 13 -2.97 6.45 6.52
CA CYS A 13 -4.32 7.02 6.41
C CYS A 13 -4.89 7.53 7.75
N PHE A 14 -4.09 7.58 8.81
CA PHE A 14 -4.56 7.93 10.16
C PHE A 14 -4.51 9.44 10.44
N LEU A 15 -3.43 10.13 10.03
CA LEU A 15 -3.27 11.57 10.31
C LEU A 15 -3.80 12.48 9.18
N ASN A 16 -3.88 11.98 7.95
CA ASN A 16 -4.32 12.72 6.77
C ASN A 16 -5.16 11.83 5.84
N SER A 17 -5.80 12.42 4.83
CA SER A 17 -6.48 11.70 3.72
C SER A 17 -5.48 11.08 2.73
N ASN A 18 -4.32 10.67 3.21
CA ASN A 18 -3.33 9.95 2.44
C ASN A 18 -3.60 8.44 2.53
N GLY A 19 -2.84 7.64 1.78
CA GLY A 19 -3.09 6.22 1.63
C GLY A 19 -3.40 5.86 0.18
N TRP A 20 -3.29 4.57 -0.11
CA TRP A 20 -3.65 4.04 -1.42
C TRP A 20 -5.17 3.85 -1.52
N ASP A 21 -5.77 4.48 -2.52
CA ASP A 21 -7.22 4.51 -2.77
C ASP A 21 -7.71 3.39 -3.71
N GLY A 22 -6.85 2.43 -4.07
CA GLY A 22 -7.21 1.35 -4.98
C GLY A 22 -7.11 1.71 -6.46
N THR A 23 -6.34 2.74 -6.80
CA THR A 23 -6.03 3.13 -8.19
C THR A 23 -4.71 2.53 -8.71
N HIS A 24 -4.63 2.29 -10.01
CA HIS A 24 -3.43 1.75 -10.64
C HIS A 24 -2.36 2.84 -10.85
N TYR A 25 -1.13 2.60 -10.36
CA TYR A 25 -0.05 3.60 -10.26
C TYR A 25 0.29 4.36 -11.55
N LYS A 26 0.13 3.71 -12.71
CA LYS A 26 0.47 4.32 -14.01
C LYS A 26 -0.70 5.03 -14.66
N THR A 27 -1.92 4.54 -14.44
CA THR A 27 -3.09 4.98 -15.20
C THR A 27 -4.01 5.87 -14.38
N GLY A 28 -3.90 5.86 -13.04
CA GLY A 28 -4.86 6.53 -12.15
C GLY A 28 -6.25 5.86 -12.12
N ASN A 29 -6.52 4.94 -13.05
CA ASN A 29 -7.76 4.19 -13.09
C ASN A 29 -7.92 3.29 -11.86
N ASP A 30 -9.13 3.29 -11.35
CA ASP A 30 -9.73 2.29 -10.48
C ASP A 30 -9.34 0.85 -10.84
N LEU A 31 -8.80 0.11 -9.86
CA LEU A 31 -8.66 -1.34 -9.97
C LEU A 31 -10.01 -2.06 -9.94
N ALA A 32 -10.06 -3.33 -10.33
CA ALA A 32 -11.26 -4.14 -10.15
C ALA A 32 -11.47 -4.47 -8.66
N MET A 33 -12.70 -4.75 -8.26
CA MET A 33 -12.95 -5.42 -6.98
C MET A 33 -12.29 -6.80 -6.98
N GLY A 34 -11.72 -7.19 -5.85
CA GLY A 34 -11.06 -8.49 -5.74
C GLY A 34 -10.01 -8.56 -4.64
N LEU A 35 -9.30 -9.69 -4.66
CA LEU A 35 -8.20 -9.98 -3.75
C LEU A 35 -6.88 -9.56 -4.40
N TYR A 36 -6.14 -8.72 -3.69
CA TYR A 36 -4.80 -8.28 -4.03
C TYR A 36 -3.82 -8.76 -2.97
N ILE A 37 -2.57 -8.95 -3.37
CA ILE A 37 -1.47 -9.28 -2.45
C ILE A 37 -0.67 -8.01 -2.23
N TYR A 38 -0.33 -7.72 -0.98
CA TYR A 38 0.58 -6.64 -0.62
C TYR A 38 1.85 -7.21 0.01
N GLU A 39 2.94 -6.46 -0.14
CA GLU A 39 4.21 -6.69 0.52
C GLU A 39 4.76 -5.33 0.97
N VAL A 40 5.22 -5.24 2.22
CA VAL A 40 5.86 -4.05 2.79
C VAL A 40 7.17 -4.46 3.44
N TYR A 41 8.20 -3.66 3.22
CA TYR A 41 9.50 -3.82 3.86
C TYR A 41 9.95 -2.46 4.43
N PHE A 42 10.37 -2.45 5.70
CA PHE A 42 10.93 -1.26 6.33
C PHE A 42 11.98 -1.63 7.39
N GLN A 43 12.81 -0.64 7.76
CA GLN A 43 13.76 -0.75 8.86
C GLN A 43 13.40 0.31 9.92
N ASP A 44 13.32 -0.09 11.17
CA ASP A 44 13.04 0.85 12.27
C ASP A 44 14.30 1.58 12.75
N PHE A 45 14.12 2.49 13.71
CA PHE A 45 15.20 3.32 14.26
C PHE A 45 16.25 2.52 15.04
N GLU A 46 15.92 1.32 15.51
CA GLU A 46 16.87 0.40 16.16
C GLU A 46 17.62 -0.46 15.13
N GLY A 47 17.27 -0.32 13.85
CA GLY A 47 17.89 -1.03 12.75
C GLY A 47 17.29 -2.40 12.47
N TRP A 48 16.16 -2.76 13.08
CA TRP A 48 15.49 -4.03 12.84
C TRP A 48 14.75 -3.98 11.52
N LYS A 49 14.83 -5.08 10.76
CA LYS A 49 14.21 -5.21 9.45
C LYS A 49 12.89 -5.96 9.58
N HIS A 50 11.85 -5.36 9.04
CA HIS A 50 10.50 -5.90 9.04
C HIS A 50 10.10 -6.19 7.60
N GLN A 51 9.47 -7.34 7.40
CA GLN A 51 8.88 -7.73 6.13
C GLN A 51 7.51 -8.31 6.42
N GLU A 52 6.49 -7.72 5.80
CA GLU A 52 5.11 -8.14 5.96
C GLU A 52 4.50 -8.42 4.59
N GLN A 53 3.71 -9.48 4.52
CA GLN A 53 2.95 -9.85 3.33
C GLN A 53 1.53 -10.21 3.75
N GLY A 54 0.58 -9.91 2.89
CA GLY A 54 -0.81 -10.20 3.20
C GLY A 54 -1.74 -9.98 2.03
N HIS A 55 -3.02 -9.95 2.38
CA HIS A 55 -4.12 -9.89 1.44
C HIS A 55 -4.91 -8.59 1.65
N LEU A 56 -5.19 -7.88 0.57
CA LEU A 56 -6.04 -6.71 0.54
C LEU A 56 -7.30 -7.02 -0.28
N PHE A 57 -8.46 -6.82 0.31
CA PHE A 57 -9.74 -6.95 -0.37
C PHE A 57 -10.23 -5.56 -0.79
N ILE A 58 -10.38 -5.35 -2.10
CA ILE A 58 -11.01 -4.15 -2.63
C ILE A 58 -12.51 -4.44 -2.81
N VAL A 59 -13.34 -3.74 -2.04
CA VAL A 59 -14.81 -3.77 -2.08
C VAL A 59 -15.30 -2.34 -2.35
N ARG A 60 -16.31 -2.18 -3.20
CA ARG A 60 -16.81 -0.88 -3.68
C ARG A 60 -18.31 -0.86 -3.76
#